data_AF-A0A939NHL4-F1
#
_entry.id   AF-A0A939NHL4-F1
#
_cell.length_a   1.000
_cell.length_b   1.000
_cell.length_c   1.000
_cell.angle_alpha   90.00
_cell.angle_beta   90.00
_cell.angle_gamma   90.00
#
_symmetry.space_group_name_H-M   'P 1'
#
loop_
_entity.id
_entity.type
_entity.pdbx_description
1 polymer ?
#
loop_
_entity_poly.entity_id
_entity_poly.type
_entity_poly.pdbx_seq_one_letter_code
_entity_poly.pdbx_strand_id
1 'polypeptide(L)'
;MKTKTTWNQGMQQKRRLQKCGDVLNLDNVSALDNFFEIGGHSLRAISVINEIESKMSVRLPLKAIFENPTVSQLAKAIGSHADELSSQTIPLAETKAHYLASSPQKRLYVLNEMMDGQMAYNMPSMLEVRGEVDVERVQSAFQSLVNRHEALNTF
;
A
#
# COMPACT_ATOMS: atom_id res chain seq x y z
N MET A 1 41.91 -11.47 8.48
CA MET A 1 40.99 -10.40 8.02
C MET A 1 39.60 -10.87 7.56
N LYS A 2 39.36 -12.15 7.22
CA LYS A 2 38.03 -12.64 6.77
C LYS A 2 36.95 -12.81 7.87
N THR A 3 37.31 -12.74 9.15
CA THR A 3 36.42 -13.09 10.28
C THR A 3 35.55 -11.96 10.80
N LYS A 4 35.94 -10.68 10.65
CA LYS A 4 35.10 -9.54 11.07
C LYS A 4 33.93 -9.27 10.12
N THR A 5 34.12 -9.51 8.82
CA THR A 5 33.11 -9.24 7.79
C THR A 5 31.94 -10.21 7.85
N THR A 6 32.20 -11.50 8.06
CA THR A 6 31.16 -12.55 8.18
C THR A 6 30.33 -12.41 9.46
N TRP A 7 30.94 -11.96 10.56
CA TRP A 7 30.23 -11.65 11.81
C TRP A 7 29.25 -10.47 11.67
N ASN A 8 29.68 -9.38 11.01
CA ASN A 8 28.82 -8.23 10.76
C ASN A 8 27.65 -8.56 9.83
N GLN A 9 27.88 -9.37 8.78
CA GLN A 9 26.81 -9.81 7.88
C GLN A 9 25.78 -10.70 8.59
N GLY A 10 26.21 -11.59 9.49
CA GLY A 10 25.29 -12.43 10.29
C GLY A 10 24.39 -11.63 11.23
N MET A 11 24.93 -10.57 11.87
CA MET A 11 24.17 -9.68 12.75
C MET A 11 23.17 -8.81 11.96
N GLN A 12 23.55 -8.35 10.77
CA GLN A 12 22.66 -7.62 9.85
C GLN A 12 21.50 -8.52 9.36
N GLN A 13 21.79 -9.76 8.99
CA GLN A 13 20.77 -10.71 8.55
C GLN A 13 19.75 -11.03 9.65
N LYS A 14 20.21 -11.26 10.89
CA LYS A 14 19.32 -11.48 12.04
C LYS A 14 18.41 -10.29 12.31
N ARG A 15 18.95 -9.06 12.24
CA ARG A 15 18.15 -7.83 12.40
C ARG A 15 17.09 -7.67 11.31
N ARG A 16 17.40 -8.01 10.07
CA ARG A 16 16.43 -7.99 8.96
C ARG A 16 15.32 -9.02 9.14
N LEU A 17 15.69 -10.25 9.53
CA LEU A 17 14.72 -11.30 9.83
C LEU A 17 13.75 -10.90 10.94
N GLN A 18 14.25 -10.33 12.04
CA GLN A 18 13.40 -9.88 13.15
C GLN A 18 12.45 -8.77 12.70
N LYS A 19 12.97 -7.73 12.04
CA LYS A 19 12.12 -6.64 11.53
C LYS A 19 11.11 -7.10 10.47
N CYS A 20 11.44 -8.08 9.62
CA CYS A 20 10.49 -8.68 8.67
C CYS A 20 9.39 -9.47 9.39
N GLY A 21 9.72 -10.18 10.46
CA GLY A 21 8.73 -10.83 11.33
C GLY A 21 7.75 -9.80 11.92
N ASP A 22 8.28 -8.69 12.44
CA ASP A 22 7.45 -7.62 13.03
C ASP A 22 6.53 -6.93 12.00
N VAL A 23 6.99 -6.79 10.75
CA VAL A 23 6.20 -6.22 9.63
C VAL A 23 5.00 -7.08 9.28
N LEU A 24 5.14 -8.40 9.40
CA LEU A 24 4.13 -9.34 8.93
C LEU A 24 2.93 -9.47 9.88
N ASN A 25 3.04 -9.01 11.13
CA ASN A 25 1.95 -8.92 12.12
C ASN A 25 1.01 -10.15 12.14
N LEU A 26 1.61 -11.33 11.99
CA LEU A 26 0.98 -12.63 12.06
C LEU A 26 1.60 -13.26 13.30
N ASP A 27 0.77 -13.59 14.28
CA ASP A 27 1.15 -13.68 15.70
C ASP A 27 2.31 -14.63 16.04
N ASN A 28 2.75 -15.51 15.12
CA ASN A 28 3.93 -16.37 15.25
C ASN A 28 4.45 -16.84 13.88
N VAL A 29 4.98 -15.95 13.02
CA VAL A 29 5.58 -16.39 11.74
C VAL A 29 6.98 -16.96 11.96
N SER A 30 7.17 -18.21 11.61
CA SER A 30 8.49 -18.84 11.50
C SER A 30 9.28 -18.26 10.33
N ALA A 31 10.61 -18.27 10.42
CA ALA A 31 11.50 -17.84 9.34
C ALA A 31 11.26 -18.57 8.00
N LEU A 32 10.63 -19.74 8.05
CA LEU A 32 10.37 -20.64 6.93
C LEU A 32 8.90 -20.67 6.49
N ASP A 33 8.00 -19.99 7.21
CA ASP A 33 6.60 -19.99 6.82
C ASP A 33 6.43 -19.25 5.50
N ASN A 34 5.68 -19.87 4.59
CA ASN A 34 5.35 -19.29 3.31
C ASN A 34 4.23 -18.27 3.49
N PHE A 35 4.50 -17.02 3.12
CA PHE A 35 3.59 -15.89 3.19
C PHE A 35 2.19 -16.21 2.61
N PHE A 36 2.11 -16.93 1.49
CA PHE A 36 0.84 -17.23 0.84
C PHE A 36 0.10 -18.39 1.51
N GLU A 37 0.81 -19.34 2.11
CA GLU A 37 0.22 -20.48 2.83
C GLU A 37 -0.42 -20.04 4.16
N ILE A 38 0.10 -18.98 4.78
CA ILE A 38 -0.43 -18.39 6.01
C ILE A 38 -1.49 -17.29 5.75
N GLY A 39 -2.09 -17.28 4.56
CA GLY A 39 -3.18 -16.36 4.20
C GLY A 39 -2.73 -14.98 3.68
N GLY A 40 -1.50 -14.86 3.22
CA GLY A 40 -1.01 -13.69 2.48
C GLY A 40 -1.62 -13.61 1.07
N HIS A 41 -1.96 -12.39 0.65
CA HIS A 41 -2.47 -12.08 -0.68
C HIS A 41 -1.96 -10.71 -1.14
N SER A 42 -2.28 -10.28 -2.37
CA SER A 42 -1.68 -9.09 -2.99
C SER A 42 -1.78 -7.83 -2.14
N LEU A 43 -2.94 -7.54 -1.54
CA LEU A 43 -3.10 -6.36 -0.67
C LEU A 43 -2.21 -6.41 0.59
N ARG A 44 -2.09 -7.59 1.21
CA ARG A 44 -1.16 -7.80 2.33
C ARG A 44 0.29 -7.68 1.88
N ALA A 45 0.63 -8.20 0.70
CA ALA A 45 1.98 -8.10 0.14
C ALA A 45 2.37 -6.62 -0.10
N ILE A 46 1.46 -5.81 -0.65
CA ILE A 46 1.67 -4.36 -0.80
C ILE A 46 1.87 -3.68 0.56
N SER A 47 1.08 -4.06 1.58
CA SER A 47 1.22 -3.51 2.93
C SER A 47 2.60 -3.83 3.53
N VAL A 48 3.06 -5.07 3.35
CA VAL A 48 4.40 -5.53 3.77
C VAL A 48 5.51 -4.76 3.06
N ILE A 49 5.39 -4.54 1.75
CA ILE A 49 6.36 -3.75 0.97
C ILE A 49 6.46 -2.33 1.52
N ASN A 50 5.32 -1.68 1.76
CA ASN A 50 5.28 -0.31 2.28
C ASN A 50 5.90 -0.20 3.67
N GLU A 51 5.67 -1.21 4.53
CA GLU A 51 6.23 -1.24 5.88
C GLU A 51 7.75 -1.52 5.86
N ILE A 52 8.23 -2.39 4.96
CA ILE A 52 9.67 -2.60 4.72
C ILE A 52 10.31 -1.29 4.22
N GLU A 53 9.67 -0.61 3.26
CA GLU A 53 10.13 0.68 2.75
C GLU A 53 10.21 1.73 3.88
N SER A 54 9.18 1.82 4.73
CA SER A 54 9.16 2.75 5.87
C SER A 54 10.25 2.46 6.91
N LYS A 55 10.47 1.19 7.27
CA LYS A 55 11.39 0.79 8.36
C LYS A 55 12.84 0.54 7.94
N MET A 56 13.08 0.36 6.64
CA MET A 56 14.38 -0.05 6.09
C MET A 56 14.83 0.77 4.88
N SER A 57 14.01 1.68 4.34
CA SER A 57 14.32 2.49 3.15
C SER A 57 14.65 1.67 1.90
N VAL A 58 14.08 0.46 1.82
CA VAL A 58 14.21 -0.46 0.69
C VAL A 58 12.82 -0.85 0.23
N ARG A 59 12.48 -0.59 -1.04
CA ARG A 59 11.22 -1.05 -1.63
C ARG A 59 11.47 -2.23 -2.52
N LEU A 60 10.89 -3.35 -2.13
CA LEU A 60 10.88 -4.55 -2.95
C LEU A 60 9.82 -4.43 -4.05
N PRO A 61 10.10 -4.88 -5.28
CA PRO A 61 9.04 -5.08 -6.26
C PRO A 61 8.08 -6.17 -5.77
N LEU A 62 6.79 -6.06 -6.11
CA LEU A 62 5.80 -7.08 -5.71
C LEU A 62 6.21 -8.50 -6.12
N LYS A 63 6.85 -8.63 -7.30
CA LYS A 63 7.41 -9.89 -7.79
C LYS A 63 8.39 -10.55 -6.81
N ALA A 64 9.17 -9.76 -6.07
CA ALA A 64 10.14 -10.30 -5.12
C ALA A 64 9.45 -11.06 -3.97
N ILE A 65 8.23 -10.69 -3.58
CA ILE A 65 7.46 -11.46 -2.58
C ILE A 65 7.02 -12.82 -3.14
N PHE A 66 6.64 -12.87 -4.41
CA PHE A 66 6.30 -14.14 -5.07
C PHE A 66 7.51 -15.05 -5.25
N GLU A 67 8.67 -14.50 -5.58
CA GLU A 67 9.91 -15.27 -5.76
C GLU A 67 10.55 -15.71 -4.44
N ASN A 68 10.28 -14.97 -3.35
CA ASN A 68 10.86 -15.17 -2.03
C ASN A 68 9.76 -15.25 -0.97
N PRO A 69 8.91 -16.29 -0.98
CA PRO A 69 7.68 -16.30 -0.19
C PRO A 69 7.92 -16.45 1.32
N THR A 70 9.11 -16.84 1.77
CA THR A 70 9.41 -16.99 3.21
C THR A 70 10.11 -15.78 3.80
N VAL A 71 9.93 -15.55 5.12
CA VAL A 71 10.58 -14.45 5.85
C VAL A 71 12.11 -14.46 5.68
N SER A 72 12.73 -15.64 5.72
CA SER A 72 14.17 -15.80 5.52
C SER A 72 14.60 -15.42 4.11
N GLN A 73 13.82 -15.75 3.08
CA GLN A 73 14.12 -15.38 1.69
C GLN A 73 13.91 -13.88 1.47
N LEU A 74 12.83 -13.30 2.00
CA LEU A 74 12.59 -11.84 1.97
C LEU A 74 13.73 -11.07 2.63
N ALA A 75 14.20 -11.51 3.80
CA ALA A 75 15.31 -10.86 4.49
C ALA A 75 16.61 -10.87 3.66
N LYS A 76 16.84 -11.91 2.85
CA LYS A 76 17.94 -11.96 1.87
C LYS A 76 17.69 -11.01 0.71
N ALA A 77 16.49 -11.02 0.13
CA ALA A 77 16.10 -10.15 -0.98
C ALA A 77 16.25 -8.67 -0.63
N ILE A 78 15.85 -8.25 0.58
CA ILE A 78 16.09 -6.89 1.10
C ILE A 78 17.57 -6.54 1.11
N GLY A 79 18.43 -7.51 1.45
CA GLY A 79 19.87 -7.31 1.44
C GLY A 79 20.44 -7.06 0.06
N SER A 80 19.90 -7.73 -0.96
CA SER A 80 20.30 -7.54 -2.35
C SER A 80 19.82 -6.20 -2.93
N HIS A 81 18.74 -5.63 -2.41
CA HIS A 81 18.18 -4.34 -2.85
C HIS A 81 18.56 -3.18 -1.91
N ALA A 82 19.47 -3.40 -0.96
CA ALA A 82 19.83 -2.38 0.04
C ALA A 82 20.52 -1.14 -0.55
N ASP A 83 21.17 -1.30 -1.71
CA ASP A 83 21.82 -0.21 -2.44
C ASP A 83 20.84 0.56 -3.35
N GLU A 84 19.65 -0.01 -3.59
CA GLU A 84 18.54 0.61 -4.32
C GLU A 84 17.63 1.35 -3.34
N LEU A 85 18.13 2.44 -2.77
CA LEU A 85 17.33 3.32 -1.90
C LEU A 85 16.06 3.78 -2.65
N SER A 86 14.90 3.35 -2.18
CA SER A 86 13.63 3.87 -2.67
C SER A 86 13.17 5.00 -1.76
N SER A 87 13.39 6.22 -2.21
CA SER A 87 12.74 7.38 -1.62
C SER A 87 11.99 8.12 -2.71
N GLN A 88 10.87 7.55 -3.13
CA GLN A 88 9.85 8.31 -3.84
C GLN A 88 8.73 8.63 -2.86
N THR A 89 8.98 9.67 -2.04
CA THR A 89 7.92 10.29 -1.26
C THR A 89 7.04 11.10 -2.22
N ILE A 90 5.73 11.03 -2.06
CA ILE A 90 4.81 11.94 -2.74
C ILE A 90 4.76 13.21 -1.89
N PRO A 91 5.39 14.33 -2.31
CA PRO A 91 5.40 15.54 -1.51
C PRO A 91 3.99 16.15 -1.44
N LEU A 92 3.72 16.88 -0.37
CA LEU A 92 2.53 17.73 -0.32
C LEU A 92 2.61 18.74 -1.48
N ALA A 93 1.56 18.79 -2.29
CA ALA A 93 1.49 19.74 -3.39
C ALA A 93 1.31 21.17 -2.85
N GLU A 94 1.91 22.15 -3.53
CA GLU A 94 1.64 23.56 -3.27
C GLU A 94 0.18 23.90 -3.63
N THR A 95 -0.42 24.81 -2.88
CA THR A 95 -1.76 25.32 -3.17
C THR A 95 -1.80 26.02 -4.53
N LYS A 96 -2.61 25.50 -5.44
CA LYS A 96 -2.83 26.05 -6.78
C LYS A 96 -4.32 26.14 -7.09
N ALA A 97 -4.66 27.00 -8.05
CA ALA A 97 -6.04 27.09 -8.52
C ALA A 97 -6.49 25.80 -9.24
N HIS A 98 -5.57 25.08 -9.90
CA HIS A 98 -5.86 23.87 -10.66
C HIS A 98 -4.71 22.87 -10.56
N TYR A 99 -5.02 21.58 -10.69
CA TYR A 99 -4.05 20.48 -10.68
C TYR A 99 -4.18 19.64 -11.96
N LEU A 100 -3.11 18.93 -12.32
CA LEU A 100 -3.14 18.02 -13.46
C LEU A 100 -3.93 16.76 -13.10
N ALA A 101 -4.89 16.41 -13.95
CA ALA A 101 -5.58 15.13 -13.88
C ALA A 101 -4.58 13.97 -14.12
N SER A 102 -4.75 12.89 -13.34
CA SER A 102 -4.06 11.63 -13.56
C SER A 102 -4.45 11.02 -14.91
N SER A 103 -3.63 10.10 -15.44
CA SER A 103 -3.92 9.42 -16.71
C SER A 103 -5.31 8.73 -16.72
N PRO A 104 -5.75 8.05 -15.65
CA PRO A 104 -7.11 7.52 -15.57
C PRO A 104 -8.19 8.60 -15.60
N GLN A 105 -8.01 9.71 -14.86
CA GLN A 105 -8.97 10.83 -14.87
C GLN A 105 -9.09 11.47 -16.25
N LYS A 106 -7.96 11.71 -16.95
CA LYS A 106 -7.97 12.23 -18.33
C LYS A 106 -8.73 11.32 -19.28
N ARG A 107 -8.50 10.00 -19.18
CA ARG A 107 -9.21 9.00 -19.98
C ARG A 107 -10.72 9.06 -19.73
N LEU A 108 -11.14 9.07 -18.46
CA LEU A 108 -12.55 9.14 -18.11
C LEU A 108 -13.21 10.44 -18.58
N TYR A 109 -12.52 11.57 -18.43
CA TYR A 109 -13.00 12.87 -18.90
C TYR A 109 -13.26 12.85 -20.41
N VAL A 110 -12.28 12.40 -21.21
CA VAL A 110 -12.44 12.31 -22.68
C VAL A 110 -13.59 11.38 -23.05
N LEU A 111 -13.72 10.23 -22.40
CA LEU A 111 -14.82 9.29 -22.67
C LEU A 111 -16.18 9.90 -22.31
N ASN A 112 -16.28 10.63 -21.19
CA ASN A 112 -17.51 11.29 -20.78
C ASN A 112 -17.94 12.37 -21.79
N GLU A 113 -17.00 13.21 -22.23
CA GLU A 113 -17.25 14.26 -23.24
C GLU A 113 -17.68 13.69 -24.59
N MET A 114 -17.10 12.54 -24.99
CA MET A 114 -17.43 11.89 -26.26
C MET A 114 -18.80 11.18 -26.25
N MET A 115 -19.25 10.74 -25.08
CA MET A 115 -20.41 9.85 -24.96
C MET A 115 -21.70 10.57 -24.53
N ASP A 116 -21.70 11.89 -24.37
CA ASP A 116 -22.85 12.75 -24.05
C ASP A 116 -23.94 12.11 -23.16
N GLY A 117 -23.74 12.16 -21.84
CA GLY A 117 -24.75 11.79 -20.85
C GLY A 117 -24.86 10.30 -20.49
N GLN A 118 -23.86 9.47 -20.83
CA GLN A 118 -23.88 8.06 -20.44
C GLN A 118 -23.47 7.81 -18.98
N MET A 119 -24.28 7.02 -18.27
CA MET A 119 -24.08 6.61 -16.86
C MET A 119 -23.06 5.45 -16.70
N ALA A 120 -22.28 5.15 -17.74
CA ALA A 120 -21.42 3.96 -17.81
C ALA A 120 -20.35 3.90 -16.72
N TYR A 121 -19.97 5.07 -16.18
CA TYR A 121 -18.98 5.20 -15.11
C TYR A 121 -19.58 5.59 -13.75
N ASN A 122 -20.92 5.59 -13.62
CA ASN A 122 -21.55 5.74 -12.32
C ASN A 122 -21.28 4.50 -11.46
N MET A 123 -21.02 4.70 -10.17
CA MET A 123 -20.82 3.63 -9.20
C MET A 123 -21.94 3.62 -8.14
N PRO A 124 -23.21 3.38 -8.52
CA PRO A 124 -24.31 3.34 -7.55
C PRO A 124 -24.11 2.16 -6.60
N SER A 125 -24.45 2.37 -5.32
CA SER A 125 -24.42 1.33 -4.29
C SER A 125 -25.62 1.49 -3.38
N MET A 126 -26.17 0.37 -2.92
CA MET A 126 -27.30 0.35 -1.98
C MET A 126 -26.91 -0.46 -0.75
N LEU A 127 -27.19 0.08 0.44
CA LEU A 127 -26.95 -0.57 1.71
C LEU A 127 -28.29 -0.68 2.46
N GLU A 128 -28.69 -1.89 2.81
CA GLU A 128 -29.82 -2.12 3.71
C GLU A 128 -29.34 -1.98 5.16
N VAL A 129 -29.96 -1.08 5.91
CA VAL A 129 -29.72 -0.92 7.35
C VAL A 129 -30.95 -1.39 8.11
N ARG A 130 -30.76 -2.34 9.02
CA ARG A 130 -31.85 -2.89 9.86
C ARG A 130 -31.79 -2.26 11.26
N GLY A 131 -32.92 -1.74 11.71
CA GLY A 131 -33.06 -1.06 13.00
C GLY A 131 -33.45 0.41 12.84
N GLU A 132 -33.33 1.18 13.92
CA GLU A 132 -33.58 2.61 13.89
C GLU A 132 -32.44 3.34 13.17
N VAL A 133 -32.80 4.20 12.22
CA VAL A 133 -31.86 5.03 11.46
C VAL A 133 -32.15 6.49 11.75
N ASP A 134 -31.14 7.17 12.30
CA ASP A 134 -31.14 8.62 12.44
C ASP A 134 -30.64 9.25 11.13
N VAL A 135 -31.59 9.78 10.35
CA VAL A 135 -31.34 10.35 9.03
C VAL A 135 -30.41 11.57 9.11
N GLU A 136 -30.55 12.40 10.14
CA GLU A 136 -29.73 13.60 10.31
C GLU A 136 -28.26 13.22 10.58
N ARG A 137 -28.04 12.18 11.38
CA ARG A 137 -26.68 11.65 11.61
C ARG A 137 -26.07 11.05 10.36
N VAL A 138 -26.84 10.34 9.55
CA VAL A 138 -26.35 9.81 8.27
C VAL A 138 -25.96 10.96 7.33
N GLN A 139 -26.81 11.98 7.20
CA GLN A 139 -26.51 13.15 6.39
C GLN A 139 -25.24 13.88 6.87
N SER A 140 -25.11 14.09 8.19
CA SER A 140 -23.92 14.73 8.79
C SER A 140 -22.64 13.92 8.54
N ALA A 141 -22.73 12.58 8.58
CA ALA A 141 -21.60 11.71 8.27
C ALA A 141 -21.16 11.84 6.81
N PHE A 142 -22.09 11.87 5.85
CA PHE A 142 -21.76 12.10 4.45
C PHE A 142 -21.18 13.48 4.20
N GLN A 143 -21.73 14.54 4.81
CA GLN A 143 -21.16 15.88 4.72
C GLN A 143 -19.72 15.93 5.26
N SER A 144 -19.45 15.22 6.35
CA SER A 144 -18.11 15.11 6.92
C SER A 144 -17.15 14.38 5.98
N LEU A 145 -17.60 13.33 5.27
CA LEU A 145 -16.80 12.65 4.25
C LEU A 145 -16.47 13.56 3.07
N VAL A 146 -17.47 14.30 2.57
CA VAL A 146 -17.28 15.29 1.49
C VAL A 146 -16.27 16.36 1.90
N ASN A 147 -16.39 16.91 3.12
CA ASN A 147 -15.46 17.92 3.63
C ASN A 147 -14.04 17.37 3.89
N ARG A 148 -13.91 16.06 4.17
CA ARG A 148 -12.61 15.40 4.43
C ARG A 148 -11.86 15.03 3.16
N HIS A 149 -12.57 14.66 2.09
CA HIS A 149 -11.98 14.10 0.87
C HIS A 149 -12.12 15.05 -0.31
N GLU A 150 -11.02 15.71 -0.71
CA GLU A 150 -10.98 16.67 -1.83
C GLU A 150 -11.54 16.10 -3.14
N ALA A 151 -11.36 14.80 -3.38
CA ALA A 151 -11.89 14.10 -4.55
C ALA A 151 -13.43 14.15 -4.66
N LEU A 152 -14.15 14.38 -3.57
CA LEU A 152 -15.61 14.52 -3.55
C LEU A 152 -16.07 15.97 -3.76
N ASN A 153 -15.13 16.93 -3.84
CA ASN A 153 -15.36 18.36 -4.05
C ASN A 153 -14.49 18.91 -5.21
N THR A 154 -14.12 18.06 -6.16
CA THR A 154 -13.34 18.45 -7.36
C THR A 154 -14.28 18.67 -8.55
N PHE A 155 -14.03 19.72 -9.34
CA PHE A 155 -14.83 20.13 -10.50
C PHE A 155 -13.94 20.24 -11.74
#